data_AF-A0A2V8TX56-F1
#
_entry.id   AF-A0A2V8TX56-F1
#
_cell.length_a   1.000
_cell.length_b   1.000
_cell.length_c   1.000
_cell.angle_alpha   90.00
_cell.angle_beta   90.00
_cell.angle_gamma   90.00
#
_symmetry.space_group_name_H-M   'P 1'
#
loop_
_entity.id
_entity.type
_entity.pdbx_description
1 polymer ?
#
loop_
_entity_poly.entity_id
_entity_poly.type
_entity_poly.pdbx_seq_one_letter_code
_entity_poly.pdbx_strand_id
1 'polypeptide(L)' 'IFIAGNMPLRTEITPLLIMIRLEQFDYAGATAIALVFLVASFALLLSVNILALRQRRVVPGT' A
#
# COMPACT_ATOMS: atom_id res chain seq x y z
N ILE A 1 -2.84 -16.24 5.66
CA ILE A 1 -3.87 -16.06 4.62
C ILE A 1 -3.29 -16.64 3.33
N PHE A 2 -3.68 -17.86 2.96
CA PHE A 2 -3.29 -18.47 1.69
C PHE A 2 -4.33 -18.06 0.64
N ILE A 3 -3.93 -17.27 -0.37
CA ILE A 3 -4.83 -16.81 -1.43
C ILE A 3 -4.51 -17.63 -2.69
N ALA A 4 -5.19 -18.77 -2.85
CA ALA A 4 -5.13 -19.65 -4.02
C ALA A 4 -5.97 -19.11 -5.19
N GLY A 5 -5.78 -17.84 -5.56
CA GLY A 5 -6.59 -17.15 -6.56
C GLY A 5 -5.90 -15.96 -7.23
N ASN A 6 -4.56 -15.98 -7.36
CA ASN A 6 -3.84 -15.00 -8.19
C ASN A 6 -3.88 -15.43 -9.67
N MET A 7 -4.72 -14.79 -10.46
CA MET A 7 -4.56 -14.74 -11.91
C MET A 7 -3.62 -13.58 -12.25
N PRO A 8 -2.51 -13.82 -12.99
CA PRO A 8 -1.58 -12.79 -13.40
C PRO A 8 -2.33 -11.61 -14.02
N LEU A 9 -1.99 -10.38 -13.61
CA LEU A 9 -2.60 -9.14 -14.13
C LEU A 9 -4.11 -8.95 -13.87
N ARG A 10 -4.79 -9.85 -13.14
CA ARG A 10 -6.24 -9.75 -12.85
C ARG A 10 -6.56 -9.69 -11.37
N THR A 11 -5.95 -10.57 -10.59
CA THR A 11 -6.19 -10.68 -9.14
C THR A 11 -4.88 -10.78 -8.37
N GLU A 12 -3.85 -10.15 -8.92
CA GLU A 12 -2.50 -10.20 -8.40
C GLU A 12 -2.37 -9.22 -7.23
N ILE A 13 -2.14 -9.78 -6.05
CA ILE A 13 -1.84 -9.00 -4.86
C ILE A 13 -0.40 -8.49 -4.99
N THR A 14 -0.17 -7.19 -4.76
CA THR A 14 1.17 -6.59 -4.81
C THR A 14 2.26 -7.38 -4.06
N PRO A 15 2.00 -7.97 -2.87
CA PRO A 15 3.02 -8.75 -2.16
C PRO A 15 3.54 -9.95 -2.96
N LEU A 16 2.70 -10.55 -3.81
CA LEU A 16 3.10 -11.67 -4.65
C LEU A 16 4.03 -11.23 -5.78
N LEU A 17 3.80 -10.03 -6.35
CA LEU A 17 4.69 -9.45 -7.34
C LEU A 17 6.08 -9.17 -6.76
N ILE A 18 6.17 -8.73 -5.50
CA ILE A 18 7.44 -8.53 -4.78
C ILE A 18 8.16 -9.88 -4.62
N MET A 19 7.45 -10.94 -4.22
CA MET A 19 8.02 -12.28 -4.10
C MET A 19 8.56 -12.81 -5.43
N ILE A 20 7.81 -12.65 -6.52
CA ILE A 20 8.26 -13.05 -7.87
C ILE A 20 9.57 -12.35 -8.24
N ARG A 21 9.73 -11.05 -7.94
CA ARG A 21 10.98 -10.33 -8.20
C ARG A 21 12.14 -10.78 -7.32
N LEU A 22 11.88 -11.10 -6.05
CA LEU A 22 12.89 -11.65 -5.14
C LEU A 22 13.36 -13.04 -5.58
N GLU A 23 12.44 -13.90 -6.05
CA GLU A 23 12.79 -15.23 -6.59
C GLU A 23 13.62 -15.13 -7.88
N GLN A 24 13.38 -14.10 -8.68
CA GLN A 24 14.18 -13.79 -9.88
C GLN A 24 15.51 -13.09 -9.55
N PHE A 25 15.87 -12.98 -8.26
CA PHE A 25 17.05 -12.26 -7.75
C PHE A 25 17.07 -10.75 -8.10
N ASP A 26 15.93 -10.18 -8.51
CA ASP A 26 15.75 -8.76 -8.79
C ASP A 26 15.32 -8.01 -7.52
N TYR A 27 16.27 -7.86 -6.60
CA TYR A 27 16.07 -7.12 -5.35
C TYR A 27 15.77 -5.63 -5.61
N ALA A 28 16.33 -5.05 -6.67
CA ALA A 28 16.10 -3.65 -7.02
C ALA A 28 14.64 -3.42 -7.46
N GLY A 29 14.11 -4.30 -8.32
CA GLY A 29 12.70 -4.26 -8.72
C GLY A 29 11.75 -4.48 -7.55
N ALA A 30 12.05 -5.45 -6.67
CA ALA A 30 11.27 -5.72 -5.46
C ALA A 30 11.21 -4.52 -4.51
N THR A 31 12.35 -3.88 -4.27
CA THR A 31 12.47 -2.72 -3.35
C THR A 31 11.80 -1.47 -3.91
N ALA A 32 11.87 -1.23 -5.23
CA ALA A 32 11.17 -0.12 -5.87
C ALA A 32 9.65 -0.21 -5.69
N ILE A 33 9.08 -1.41 -5.90
CA ILE A 33 7.63 -1.65 -5.70
C ILE A 33 7.27 -1.42 -4.23
N ALA A 34 8.05 -1.98 -3.30
CA ALA A 34 7.82 -1.81 -1.87
C ALA A 34 7.87 -0.33 -1.45
N LEU A 35 8.83 0.44 -1.96
CA LEU A 35 8.99 1.87 -1.67
C LEU A 35 7.78 2.69 -2.15
N VAL A 36 7.29 2.44 -3.37
CA VAL A 36 6.11 3.13 -3.91
C VAL A 36 4.90 2.89 -3.00
N PHE A 37 4.69 1.65 -2.57
CA PHE A 37 3.58 1.32 -1.66
C PHE A 37 3.74 1.94 -0.27
N LEU A 38 4.98 2.04 0.22
CA LEU A 38 5.27 2.72 1.48
C LEU A 38 4.91 4.21 1.41
N VAL A 39 5.39 4.91 0.38
CA VAL A 39 5.11 6.34 0.16
C VAL A 39 3.61 6.56 -0.04
N ALA A 40 2.94 5.72 -0.82
CA ALA A 40 1.48 5.81 -1.01
C ALA A 40 0.72 5.62 0.31
N SER A 41 1.14 4.66 1.14
CA SER A 41 0.55 4.42 2.46
C SER A 41 0.72 5.62 3.40
N PHE A 42 1.92 6.22 3.44
CA PHE A 42 2.16 7.44 4.19
C PHE A 42 1.33 8.63 3.67
N ALA A 43 1.23 8.81 2.35
CA ALA A 43 0.43 9.87 1.75
C ALA A 43 -1.06 9.70 2.09
N LEU A 44 -1.57 8.47 2.06
CA LEU A 44 -2.95 8.16 2.43
C LEU A 44 -3.19 8.41 3.93
N LEU A 45 -2.30 7.94 4.79
CA LEU A 45 -2.36 8.20 6.23
C LEU A 45 -2.33 9.70 6.54
N LEU A 46 -1.45 10.46 5.89
CA LEU A 46 -1.37 11.91 6.04
C LEU A 46 -2.66 12.59 5.57
N SER A 47 -3.22 12.15 4.44
CA SER A 47 -4.48 12.67 3.91
C SER A 47 -5.64 12.44 4.88
N VAL A 48 -5.75 11.22 5.44
CA VAL A 48 -6.73 10.89 6.46
C VAL A 48 -6.50 11.71 7.73
N ASN A 49 -5.25 11.88 8.16
CA ASN A 49 -4.91 12.65 9.35
C ASN A 49 -5.30 14.14 9.19
N ILE A 50 -5.03 14.75 8.03
CA ILE A 50 -5.43 16.12 7.71
C ILE A 50 -6.96 16.24 7.68
N LEU A 51 -7.65 15.30 7.04
CA LEU A 51 -9.11 15.28 7.00
C LEU A 51 -9.70 15.17 8.41
N ALA A 52 -9.19 14.25 9.22
CA ALA A 52 -9.60 14.07 10.61
C ALA A 52 -9.34 15.35 11.44
N LEU A 53 -8.21 16.02 11.23
CA LEU A 53 -7.91 17.30 11.90
C LEU A 53 -8.92 18.39 11.50
N ARG A 54 -9.28 18.49 10.22
CA ARG A 54 -10.31 19.43 9.75
C ARG A 54 -11.67 19.12 10.38
N GLN A 55 -12.06 17.85 10.45
CA GLN A 55 -13.32 17.43 11.08
C GLN A 55 -13.34 17.71 12.59
N ARG A 56 -12.22 17.49 13.30
CA ARG A 56 -12.09 17.81 14.74
C ARG A 56 -12.26 19.30 15.03
N ARG A 57 -11.93 20.19 14.09
CA ARG A 57 -12.18 21.64 14.22
C ARG A 57 -13.64 22.03 13.95
N VAL A 58 -14.40 21.17 13.25
CA VAL A 58 -15.79 21.42 12.85
C VAL A 58 -16.81 20.84 13.84
N VAL A 59 -16.36 20.07 14.85
CA VAL A 59 -17.20 19.65 15.98
C VAL A 59 -16.85 20.46 17.23
N PRO A 60 -17.32 21.72 17.36
CA PRO A 60 -17.52 22.32 18.67
C PRO A 60 -18.66 21.54 19.36
N GLY A 61 -18.45 21.17 20.63
CA GLY A 61 -19.20 20.13 21.32
C GLY A 61 -20.73 20.25 21.32
N THR A 62 -21.36 19.08 21.45
CA THR A 62 -22.72 18.84 21.96
C THR A 62 -22.65 17.67 22.93
#